data_AF-A0A5D3B3W9-F1
#
_entry.id   AF-A0A5D3B3W9-F1
#
_cell.length_a   1.000
_cell.length_b   1.000
_cell.length_c   1.000
_cell.angle_alpha   90.00
_cell.angle_beta   90.00
_cell.angle_gamma   90.00
#
_symmetry.space_group_name_H-M   'P 1'
#
loop_
_entity.id
_entity.type
_entity.pdbx_description
1 polymer ?
#
loop_
_entity_poly.entity_id
_entity_poly.type
_entity_poly.pdbx_seq_one_letter_code
_entity_poly.pdbx_strand_id
1 'polypeptide(L)'
;MSSITSSLNTQHWTKQDPTEEKDDEIPPTEEPSFTYQLSWESLSDERIIAEPGENRVLWPETGRPGADIKSYIISVLSYDPATKTLSRETRTAIRHVGNYETVQECLDAVGPANQMEYSIQSRLERSRRDKDGWLATCFKEENAEALRSKQAELLTELKSQFPSVMLLDRR
;
A
#
# COMPACT_ATOMS: atom_id res chain seq x y z
N MET A 1 21.35 -4.67 16.86
CA MET A 1 21.16 -3.73 15.74
C MET A 1 20.09 -4.33 14.85
N SER A 2 18.95 -3.67 14.68
CA SER A 2 17.91 -4.16 13.78
C SER A 2 18.38 -3.93 12.35
N SER A 3 18.60 -4.99 11.57
CA SER A 3 18.92 -4.88 10.16
C SER A 3 17.75 -4.20 9.45
N ILE A 4 17.97 -3.02 8.86
CA ILE A 4 16.95 -2.33 8.08
C ILE A 4 16.92 -2.97 6.69
N THR A 5 15.84 -3.65 6.36
CA THR A 5 15.65 -4.34 5.08
C THR A 5 14.41 -3.80 4.36
N SER A 6 14.30 -4.10 3.07
CA SER A 6 13.04 -3.89 2.33
C SER A 6 11.91 -4.70 2.96
N SER A 7 10.70 -4.16 2.96
CA SER A 7 9.50 -4.81 3.45
C SER A 7 8.58 -5.23 2.31
N LEU A 8 7.89 -6.35 2.50
CA LEU A 8 6.74 -6.78 1.71
C LEU A 8 5.51 -6.78 2.62
N ASN A 9 4.45 -6.11 2.20
CA ASN A 9 3.23 -5.97 2.97
C ASN A 9 2.03 -6.28 2.09
N THR A 10 1.15 -7.16 2.56
CA THR A 10 -0.11 -7.47 1.88
C THR A 10 -1.28 -7.23 2.82
N GLN A 11 -2.24 -6.44 2.36
CA GLN A 11 -3.50 -6.17 3.03
C GLN A 11 -4.65 -6.71 2.18
N HIS A 12 -5.52 -7.50 2.80
CA HIS A 12 -6.74 -8.00 2.18
C HIS A 12 -7.96 -7.54 2.96
N TRP A 13 -8.98 -7.11 2.22
CA TRP A 13 -10.33 -6.88 2.74
C TRP A 13 -11.28 -7.80 1.99
N THR A 14 -12.14 -8.50 2.72
CA THR A 14 -13.17 -9.36 2.13
C THR A 14 -14.53 -8.94 2.65
N LYS A 15 -15.49 -8.75 1.75
CA LYS A 15 -16.87 -8.44 2.14
C LYS A 15 -17.54 -9.69 2.70
N GLN A 16 -18.11 -9.58 3.90
CA GLN A 16 -18.97 -10.64 4.42
C GLN A 16 -20.36 -10.48 3.80
N ASP A 17 -20.88 -11.56 3.23
CA ASP A 17 -22.29 -11.60 2.87
C ASP A 17 -23.12 -11.74 4.17
N PRO A 18 -24.25 -11.03 4.30
CA PRO A 18 -25.12 -11.21 5.45
C PRO A 18 -25.52 -12.67 5.53
N THR A 19 -25.33 -13.28 6.70
CA THR A 19 -25.88 -14.60 6.99
C THR A 19 -27.39 -14.49 6.83
N GLU A 20 -27.99 -15.36 6.01
CA GLU A 20 -29.45 -15.50 5.88
C GLU A 20 -30.06 -15.96 7.20
N GLU A 21 -30.11 -15.11 8.22
CA GLU A 21 -31.04 -15.29 9.33
C GLU A 21 -32.37 -14.68 8.89
N LYS A 22 -33.29 -15.57 8.51
CA LYS A 22 -34.70 -15.24 8.37
C LYS A 22 -35.22 -14.80 9.73
N ASP A 23 -35.37 -13.51 9.95
CA ASP A 23 -36.38 -13.04 10.89
C ASP A 23 -37.01 -11.74 10.39
N ASP A 24 -38.33 -11.81 10.24
CA ASP A 24 -39.21 -10.70 9.92
C ASP A 24 -39.21 -9.73 11.11
N GLU A 25 -38.44 -8.63 11.06
CA GLU A 25 -38.79 -7.35 11.66
C GLU A 25 -37.72 -6.27 11.40
N ILE A 26 -38.10 -5.25 10.60
CA ILE A 26 -37.46 -3.93 10.41
C ILE A 26 -35.97 -3.97 9.98
N PRO A 27 -35.59 -3.56 8.76
CA PRO A 27 -34.19 -3.61 8.36
C PRO A 27 -33.39 -2.61 9.21
N PRO A 28 -32.46 -3.04 10.08
CA PRO A 28 -31.43 -2.12 10.51
C PRO A 28 -30.66 -1.73 9.25
N THR A 29 -30.23 -0.48 9.16
CA THR A 29 -29.28 -0.07 8.12
C THR A 29 -27.99 -0.84 8.39
N GLU A 30 -27.87 -2.05 7.84
CA GLU A 30 -26.73 -2.94 8.07
C GLU A 30 -25.49 -2.24 7.52
N GLU A 31 -24.64 -1.76 8.43
CA GLU A 31 -23.31 -1.31 8.06
C GLU A 31 -22.60 -2.50 7.39
N PRO A 32 -21.99 -2.31 6.20
CA PRO A 32 -21.32 -3.40 5.51
C PRO A 32 -20.18 -3.95 6.38
N SER A 33 -20.22 -5.26 6.65
CA SER A 33 -19.18 -5.94 7.42
C SER A 33 -18.05 -6.42 6.51
N PHE A 34 -16.81 -6.21 6.94
CA PHE A 34 -15.61 -6.61 6.22
C PHE A 34 -14.65 -7.35 7.15
N THR A 35 -14.02 -8.41 6.66
CA THR A 35 -12.84 -8.99 7.30
C THR A 35 -11.58 -8.31 6.78
N TYR A 36 -10.54 -8.29 7.61
CA TYR A 36 -9.24 -7.75 7.25
C TYR A 36 -8.14 -8.72 7.62
N GLN A 37 -7.24 -8.98 6.67
CA GLN A 37 -6.03 -9.77 6.87
C GLN A 37 -4.82 -8.93 6.47
N LEU A 38 -3.76 -9.06 7.26
CA LEU A 38 -2.48 -8.38 7.06
C LEU A 38 -1.37 -9.41 7.16
N SER A 39 -0.48 -9.44 6.16
CA SER A 39 0.82 -10.10 6.26
C SER A 39 1.92 -9.06 6.13
N TRP A 40 2.93 -9.19 6.97
CA TRP A 40 4.13 -8.37 6.93
C TRP A 40 5.35 -9.26 6.93
N GLU A 41 6.14 -9.16 5.87
CA GLU A 41 7.40 -9.87 5.74
C GLU A 41 8.52 -8.86 5.67
N SER A 42 9.40 -8.91 6.68
CA SER A 42 10.74 -8.36 6.53
C SER A 42 11.49 -9.31 5.61
N LEU A 43 11.97 -8.83 4.47
CA LEU A 43 12.79 -9.66 3.59
C LEU A 43 14.10 -9.94 4.34
N SER A 44 14.18 -11.13 4.92
CA SER A 44 15.20 -11.53 5.91
C SER A 44 16.55 -11.90 5.29
N ASP A 45 16.67 -11.85 3.98
CA ASP A 45 17.95 -11.89 3.29
C ASP A 45 18.38 -10.44 3.03
N GLU A 46 19.68 -10.18 3.14
CA GLU A 46 20.44 -8.91 2.99
C GLU A 46 20.19 -8.12 1.69
N ARG A 47 19.15 -8.46 0.93
CA ARG A 47 18.75 -7.89 -0.35
C ARG A 47 17.82 -6.71 -0.11
N ILE A 48 18.44 -5.57 0.08
CA ILE A 48 17.79 -4.31 -0.25
C ILE A 48 17.34 -4.38 -1.72
N ILE A 49 16.04 -4.22 -1.96
CA ILE A 49 15.50 -4.27 -3.31
C ILE A 49 15.82 -2.95 -4.00
N ALA A 50 16.65 -3.02 -5.04
CA ALA A 50 16.87 -1.90 -5.93
C ALA A 50 15.64 -1.68 -6.83
N GLU A 51 15.49 -0.44 -7.28
CA GLU A 51 14.41 0.02 -8.15
C GLU A 51 14.13 -0.95 -9.31
N PRO A 52 12.85 -1.10 -9.72
CA PRO A 52 12.54 -1.82 -10.95
C PRO A 52 13.31 -1.13 -12.10
N GLY A 53 14.25 -1.85 -12.71
CA GLY A 53 15.14 -1.31 -13.75
C GLY A 53 14.35 -0.57 -14.83
N GLU A 54 14.95 0.48 -15.42
CA GLU A 54 14.42 1.61 -16.24
C GLU A 54 13.07 1.47 -16.99
N ASN A 55 12.05 0.86 -16.41
CA ASN A 55 10.80 0.59 -17.07
C ASN A 55 9.95 1.84 -16.93
N ARG A 56 10.14 2.76 -17.88
CA ARG A 56 9.51 4.10 -17.97
C ARG A 56 7.98 4.07 -17.85
N VAL A 57 7.35 2.91 -18.08
CA VAL A 57 5.91 2.70 -17.92
C VAL A 57 5.44 2.83 -16.47
N LEU A 58 6.30 2.54 -15.49
CA LEU A 58 5.94 2.57 -14.06
C LEU A 58 6.13 3.95 -13.42
N TRP A 59 6.75 4.89 -14.11
CA TRP A 59 7.07 6.20 -13.56
C TRP A 59 5.91 7.16 -13.80
N PRO A 60 5.56 8.04 -12.85
CA PRO A 60 4.61 9.12 -13.13
C PRO A 60 5.11 9.99 -14.29
N GLU A 61 4.20 10.80 -14.85
CA GLU A 61 4.30 11.57 -16.11
C GLU A 61 5.61 12.36 -16.33
N THR A 62 6.42 12.57 -15.30
CA THR A 62 7.69 13.30 -15.32
C THR A 62 8.88 12.51 -15.85
N GLY A 63 8.82 11.17 -15.90
CA GLY A 63 9.91 10.35 -16.44
C GLY A 63 11.21 10.45 -15.63
N ARG A 64 11.54 9.36 -14.93
CA ARG A 64 12.60 9.27 -13.90
C ARG A 64 12.33 10.20 -12.70
N PRO A 65 12.51 9.70 -11.48
CA PRO A 65 12.31 10.51 -10.30
C PRO A 65 13.49 11.47 -10.15
N GLY A 66 13.23 12.69 -9.68
CA GLY A 66 14.29 13.67 -9.38
C GLY A 66 15.30 13.12 -8.37
N ALA A 67 16.53 13.64 -8.40
CA ALA A 67 17.65 13.15 -7.57
C ALA A 67 17.33 13.05 -6.07
N ASP A 68 16.36 13.83 -5.59
CA ASP A 68 15.92 13.88 -4.20
C ASP A 68 15.14 12.62 -3.75
N ILE A 69 14.57 11.86 -4.67
CA ILE A 69 13.91 10.59 -4.36
C ILE A 69 14.97 9.53 -4.13
N LYS A 70 15.00 8.93 -2.95
CA LYS A 70 15.98 7.89 -2.57
C LYS A 70 15.34 6.52 -2.45
N SER A 71 14.03 6.45 -2.24
CA SER A 71 13.32 5.20 -2.06
C SER A 71 11.90 5.23 -2.59
N TYR A 72 11.37 4.03 -2.77
CA TYR A 72 10.12 3.79 -3.44
C TYR A 72 9.24 2.86 -2.60
N ILE A 73 7.94 3.10 -2.65
CA ILE A 73 6.91 2.14 -2.28
C ILE A 73 6.29 1.68 -3.59
N ILE A 74 6.50 0.43 -3.95
CA ILE A 74 5.89 -0.18 -5.13
C ILE A 74 4.58 -0.79 -4.67
N SER A 75 3.46 -0.40 -5.26
CA SER A 75 2.13 -0.86 -4.87
C SER A 75 1.45 -1.56 -6.04
N VAL A 76 0.74 -2.66 -5.75
CA VAL A 76 -0.17 -3.36 -6.65
C VAL A 76 -1.52 -3.42 -5.94
N LEU A 77 -2.55 -2.93 -6.61
CA LEU A 77 -3.92 -2.93 -6.11
C LEU A 77 -4.77 -3.83 -7.00
N SER A 78 -5.56 -4.72 -6.40
CA SER A 78 -6.41 -5.63 -7.16
C SER A 78 -7.73 -5.91 -6.45
N TYR A 79 -8.75 -6.22 -7.25
CA TYR A 79 -10.03 -6.70 -6.77
C TYR A 79 -10.32 -8.05 -7.43
N ASP A 80 -10.60 -9.07 -6.64
CA ASP A 80 -11.05 -10.38 -7.11
C ASP A 80 -12.57 -10.51 -6.92
N PRO A 81 -13.36 -10.49 -8.01
CA PRO A 81 -14.81 -10.62 -7.92
C PRO A 81 -15.27 -12.02 -7.50
N ALA A 82 -14.48 -13.07 -7.74
CA ALA A 82 -14.86 -14.44 -7.40
C ALA A 82 -14.84 -14.66 -5.88
N THR A 83 -13.85 -14.09 -5.19
CA THR A 83 -13.72 -14.16 -3.73
C THR A 83 -14.23 -12.91 -3.01
N LYS A 84 -14.69 -11.89 -3.75
CA LYS A 84 -15.03 -10.55 -3.23
C LYS A 84 -13.91 -10.03 -2.33
N THR A 85 -12.68 -10.08 -2.82
CA THR A 85 -11.49 -9.68 -2.06
C THR A 85 -10.79 -8.52 -2.71
N LEU A 86 -10.67 -7.42 -1.98
CA LEU A 86 -9.83 -6.28 -2.32
C LEU A 86 -8.44 -6.49 -1.71
N SER A 87 -7.39 -6.32 -2.51
CA SER A 87 -6.01 -6.57 -2.10
C SER A 87 -5.12 -5.37 -2.40
N ARG A 88 -4.19 -5.12 -1.48
CA ARG A 88 -3.09 -4.18 -1.63
C ARG A 88 -1.80 -4.89 -1.26
N GLU A 89 -0.95 -5.11 -2.26
CA GLU A 89 0.41 -5.57 -2.04
C GLU A 89 1.36 -4.39 -2.20
N THR A 90 2.31 -4.24 -1.28
CA THR A 90 3.36 -3.23 -1.38
C THR A 90 4.72 -3.77 -1.05
N ARG A 91 5.72 -3.17 -1.68
CA ARG A 91 7.12 -3.50 -1.49
C ARG A 91 7.96 -2.24 -1.43
N THR A 92 8.83 -2.13 -0.44
CA THR A 92 9.76 -1.01 -0.38
C THR A 92 11.06 -1.31 -1.12
N ALA A 93 11.56 -0.31 -1.83
CA ALA A 93 12.76 -0.39 -2.63
C ALA A 93 13.56 0.91 -2.51
N ILE A 94 14.82 0.88 -2.91
CA ILE A 94 15.69 2.07 -2.99
C ILE A 94 16.13 2.29 -4.43
N ARG A 95 16.78 3.43 -4.70
CA ARG A 95 17.54 3.58 -5.96
C ARG A 95 18.60 2.49 -6.09
N HIS A 96 19.08 2.29 -7.33
CA HIS A 96 20.20 1.37 -7.56
C HIS A 96 21.36 1.64 -6.59
N VAL A 97 21.91 0.59 -6.00
CA VAL A 97 22.94 0.67 -4.92
C VAL A 97 24.17 1.49 -5.31
N GLY A 98 24.50 1.54 -6.60
CA GLY A 98 25.59 2.38 -7.14
C GLY A 98 25.35 3.90 -7.05
N ASN A 99 24.17 4.34 -6.59
CA ASN A 99 23.89 5.76 -6.31
C ASN A 99 24.26 6.16 -4.87
N TYR A 100 24.80 5.25 -4.05
CA TYR A 100 25.19 5.50 -2.67
C TYR A 100 26.70 5.32 -2.52
N GLU A 101 27.33 6.19 -1.73
CA GLU A 101 28.77 6.16 -1.47
C GLU A 101 29.09 5.11 -0.39
N THR A 102 28.13 4.84 0.50
CA THR A 102 28.30 3.87 1.59
C THR A 102 27.12 2.91 1.74
N VAL A 103 27.37 1.75 2.35
CA VAL A 103 26.30 0.80 2.74
C VAL A 103 25.34 1.44 3.75
N GLN A 104 25.84 2.33 4.62
CA GLN A 104 24.99 3.02 5.59
C GLN A 104 23.98 3.94 4.91
N GLU A 105 24.40 4.71 3.89
CA GLU A 105 23.47 5.56 3.12
C GLU A 105 22.39 4.75 2.40
N CYS A 106 22.74 3.56 1.93
CA CYS A 106 21.82 2.61 1.32
C CYS A 106 20.77 2.11 2.33
N LEU A 107 21.19 1.78 3.56
CA LEU A 107 20.30 1.39 4.66
C LEU A 107 19.44 2.56 5.17
N ASP A 108 20.00 3.76 5.22
CA ASP A 108 19.28 4.97 5.62
C ASP A 108 18.23 5.38 4.59
N ALA A 109 18.39 4.99 3.33
CA ALA A 109 17.43 5.27 2.26
C ALA A 109 16.15 4.43 2.34
N VAL A 110 16.22 3.17 2.81
CA VAL A 110 15.04 2.29 2.88
C VAL A 110 14.14 2.59 4.08
N GLY A 111 14.73 3.06 5.19
CA GLY A 111 14.00 3.38 6.43
C GLY A 111 12.79 4.30 6.23
N PRO A 112 12.93 5.45 5.54
CA PRO A 112 11.82 6.35 5.23
C PRO A 112 10.68 5.67 4.46
N ALA A 113 10.98 4.81 3.48
CA ALA A 113 9.95 4.11 2.72
C ALA A 113 9.17 3.11 3.60
N ASN A 114 9.87 2.37 4.46
CA ASN A 114 9.25 1.46 5.43
C ASN A 114 8.33 2.21 6.41
N GLN A 115 8.79 3.36 6.94
CA GLN A 115 8.01 4.18 7.86
C GLN A 115 6.78 4.80 7.20
N MET A 116 6.94 5.27 5.96
CA MET A 116 5.83 5.82 5.19
C MET A 116 4.79 4.73 4.87
N GLU A 117 5.23 3.56 4.43
CA GLU A 117 4.36 2.41 4.15
C GLU A 117 3.59 1.99 5.41
N TYR A 118 4.28 1.84 6.54
CA TYR A 118 3.65 1.53 7.83
C TYR A 118 2.59 2.58 8.21
N SER A 119 2.84 3.86 7.91
CA SER A 119 1.90 4.95 8.18
C SER A 119 0.65 4.86 7.29
N ILE A 120 0.81 4.55 6.00
CA ILE A 120 -0.30 4.34 5.07
C ILE A 120 -1.13 3.14 5.54
N GLN A 121 -0.49 2.00 5.77
CA GLN A 121 -1.12 0.78 6.25
C GLN A 121 -1.93 1.01 7.52
N SER A 122 -1.34 1.64 8.54
CA SER A 122 -2.00 1.91 9.82
C SER A 122 -3.25 2.79 9.67
N ARG A 123 -3.24 3.73 8.72
CA ARG A 123 -4.39 4.60 8.45
C ARG A 123 -5.49 3.88 7.68
N LEU A 124 -5.14 3.07 6.69
CA LEU A 124 -6.08 2.19 5.99
C LEU A 124 -6.73 1.19 6.96
N GLU A 125 -5.96 0.64 7.91
CA GLU A 125 -6.46 -0.25 8.94
C GLU A 125 -7.43 0.45 9.92
N ARG A 126 -7.11 1.66 10.38
CA ARG A 126 -8.01 2.43 11.25
C ARG A 126 -9.32 2.82 10.55
N SER A 127 -9.30 2.84 9.21
CA SER A 127 -10.48 3.02 8.37
C SER A 127 -11.31 1.75 8.17
N ARG A 128 -11.08 0.66 8.93
CA ARG A 128 -11.87 -0.60 8.87
C ARG A 128 -13.39 -0.41 9.03
N ARG A 129 -13.84 0.68 9.67
CA ARG A 129 -15.27 1.05 9.75
C ARG A 129 -15.77 1.81 8.52
N ASP A 130 -14.96 1.87 7.48
CA ASP A 130 -15.20 2.62 6.25
C ASP A 130 -15.76 4.03 6.47
N LYS A 131 -15.18 4.77 7.43
CA LYS A 131 -15.68 6.10 7.81
C LYS A 131 -15.77 7.07 6.62
N ASP A 132 -14.87 6.89 5.66
CA ASP A 132 -14.74 7.74 4.48
C ASP A 132 -15.37 7.09 3.22
N GLY A 133 -15.99 5.91 3.35
CA GLY A 133 -16.76 5.24 2.27
C GLY A 133 -15.94 4.59 1.15
N TRP A 134 -14.61 4.67 1.18
CA TRP A 134 -13.76 4.18 0.08
C TRP A 134 -13.81 2.66 -0.06
N LEU A 135 -13.96 1.93 1.04
CA LEU A 135 -13.96 0.47 1.05
C LEU A 135 -15.27 -0.06 0.47
N ALA A 136 -16.42 0.47 0.92
CA ALA A 136 -17.73 0.15 0.36
C ALA A 136 -17.79 0.50 -1.14
N THR A 137 -17.17 1.60 -1.55
CA THR A 137 -17.09 1.98 -2.97
C THR A 137 -16.33 0.94 -3.80
N CYS A 138 -15.18 0.45 -3.33
CA CYS A 138 -14.44 -0.62 -4.02
C CYS A 138 -15.29 -1.88 -4.25
N PHE A 139 -16.04 -2.31 -3.22
CA PHE A 139 -16.91 -3.50 -3.33
C PHE A 139 -18.17 -3.26 -4.16
N LYS A 140 -18.71 -2.04 -4.15
CA LYS A 140 -19.89 -1.68 -4.95
C LYS A 140 -19.55 -1.60 -6.43
N GLU A 141 -18.39 -1.06 -6.76
CA GLU A 141 -17.92 -0.89 -8.14
C GLU A 141 -17.04 -2.03 -8.63
N GLU A 142 -16.80 -3.03 -7.78
CA GLU A 142 -16.01 -4.24 -8.06
C GLU A 142 -14.62 -3.95 -8.64
N ASN A 143 -13.94 -2.93 -8.07
CA ASN A 143 -12.62 -2.50 -8.52
C ASN A 143 -11.79 -1.90 -7.36
N ALA A 144 -10.55 -1.49 -7.67
CA ALA A 144 -9.62 -0.93 -6.68
C ALA A 144 -9.40 0.60 -6.82
N GLU A 145 -10.23 1.32 -7.58
CA GLU A 145 -10.03 2.75 -7.88
C GLU A 145 -10.22 3.65 -6.65
N ALA A 146 -11.19 3.35 -5.78
CA ALA A 146 -11.39 4.14 -4.56
C ALA A 146 -10.23 3.92 -3.57
N LEU A 147 -9.69 2.70 -3.47
CA LEU A 147 -8.47 2.42 -2.71
C LEU A 147 -7.26 3.16 -3.29
N ARG A 148 -7.11 3.20 -4.61
CA ARG A 148 -6.06 3.98 -5.29
C ARG A 148 -6.14 5.46 -4.93
N SER A 149 -7.35 6.02 -5.00
CA SER A 149 -7.61 7.42 -4.65
C SER A 149 -7.27 7.70 -3.18
N LYS A 150 -7.68 6.81 -2.27
CA LYS A 150 -7.35 6.94 -0.84
C LYS A 150 -5.85 6.84 -0.57
N GLN A 151 -5.15 5.95 -1.26
CA GLN A 151 -3.70 5.84 -1.16
C GLN A 151 -2.99 7.12 -1.65
N ALA A 152 -3.47 7.74 -2.73
CA ALA A 152 -2.92 9.00 -3.24
C ALA A 152 -3.16 10.20 -2.30
N GLU A 153 -4.32 10.25 -1.64
CA GLU A 153 -4.61 11.22 -0.58
C GLU A 153 -3.62 11.07 0.57
N LEU A 154 -3.46 9.85 1.11
CA LEU A 154 -2.53 9.55 2.20
C LEU A 154 -1.08 9.87 1.83
N LEU A 155 -0.67 9.57 0.60
CA LEU A 155 0.66 9.93 0.07
C LEU A 155 0.87 11.45 0.10
N THR A 156 -0.13 12.23 -0.30
CA THR A 156 -0.06 13.69 -0.31
C THR A 156 0.12 14.25 1.10
N GLU A 157 -0.65 13.74 2.07
CA GLU A 157 -0.54 14.16 3.47
C GLU A 157 0.82 13.82 4.11
N LEU A 158 1.41 12.69 3.72
CA LEU A 158 2.67 12.20 4.27
C LEU A 158 3.90 12.76 3.53
N LYS A 159 3.73 13.41 2.39
CA LYS A 159 4.84 13.84 1.52
C LYS A 159 5.81 14.80 2.20
N SER A 160 5.34 15.69 3.07
CA SER A 160 6.19 16.62 3.82
C SER A 160 7.09 15.93 4.84
N GLN A 161 6.66 14.79 5.37
CA GLN A 161 7.43 13.98 6.33
C GLN A 161 8.40 13.03 5.62
N PHE A 162 8.06 12.59 4.41
CA PHE A 162 8.83 11.65 3.61
C PHE A 162 9.11 12.19 2.20
N PRO A 163 9.83 13.32 2.06
CA PRO A 163 10.01 13.99 0.77
C PRO A 163 10.80 13.13 -0.24
N SER A 164 11.71 12.29 0.27
CA SER A 164 12.57 11.40 -0.51
C SER A 164 11.92 10.07 -0.90
N VAL A 165 10.67 9.84 -0.53
CA VAL A 165 9.92 8.62 -0.85
C VAL A 165 8.94 8.91 -1.99
N MET A 166 8.81 7.98 -2.93
CA MET A 166 7.82 8.03 -3.99
C MET A 166 7.03 6.73 -4.07
N LEU A 167 5.71 6.84 -4.26
CA LEU A 167 4.85 5.69 -4.51
C LEU A 167 4.79 5.41 -6.03
N LEU A 168 4.97 4.15 -6.39
CA LEU A 168 4.83 3.62 -7.75
C LEU A 168 3.65 2.64 -7.78
N ASP A 169 2.54 3.05 -8.39
CA ASP A 169 1.35 2.19 -8.53
C ASP A 169 1.45 1.37 -9.83
N ARG A 170 1.52 0.05 -9.71
CA ARG A 170 1.57 -0.88 -10.84
C ARG A 170 0.15 -1.35 -11.15
N ARG A 171 -0.29 -1.07 -12.37
CA ARG A 171 -1.52 -1.61 -12.95
C ARG A 171 -1.30 -2.99 -13.52
#